data_AF-X1ANZ3-F1
#
_entry.id   AF-X1ANZ3-F1
#
_cell.length_a   1.000
_cell.length_b   1.000
_cell.length_c   1.000
_cell.angle_alpha   90.00
_cell.angle_beta   90.00
_cell.angle_gamma   90.00
#
_symmetry.space_group_name_H-M   'P 1'
#
loop_
_entity.id
_entity.type
_entity.pdbx_description
1 polymer ?
#
loop_
_entity_poly.entity_id
_entity_poly.type
_entity_poly.pdbx_seq_one_letter_code
_entity_poly.pdbx_strand_id
1 'polypeptide(L)'
;KIDLNIIARKHEDVEYNPERFPGLVMRITDPKATFLIFSTGKMVVTGLRRADEAGPGVKKVVKRIKKAGIEVSNPKITIQNIVASGDLHTHIDLNMAAIIMEYAMYEPEVFPGLIYRMQEPKTVFLIFSTGRIVCTGAKNKEVVREAVLKLNREVRELGVAKSDLAESEYEGISFV
;
A
#
# COMPACT_ATOMS: atom_id res chain seq x y z
N LYS A 1 7.46 -25.55 11.42
CA LYS A 1 8.05 -24.98 10.18
C LYS A 1 7.33 -25.63 9.00
N ILE A 2 7.00 -24.84 7.97
CA ILE A 2 6.33 -25.31 6.75
C ILE A 2 7.42 -25.64 5.73
N ASP A 3 7.44 -26.88 5.21
CA ASP A 3 8.28 -27.22 4.07
C ASP A 3 7.62 -26.73 2.78
N LEU A 4 8.16 -25.66 2.22
CA LEU A 4 7.64 -25.02 1.01
C LEU A 4 7.85 -25.89 -0.24
N ASN A 5 8.81 -26.80 -0.25
CA ASN A 5 9.03 -27.71 -1.38
C ASN A 5 7.84 -28.65 -1.58
N ILE A 6 7.21 -29.09 -0.48
CA ILE A 6 6.03 -29.96 -0.53
C ILE A 6 4.87 -29.23 -1.21
N ILE A 7 4.70 -27.93 -0.93
CA ILE A 7 3.67 -27.10 -1.57
C ILE A 7 4.00 -26.89 -3.05
N ALA A 8 5.25 -26.52 -3.36
CA ALA A 8 5.71 -26.27 -4.74
C ALA A 8 5.56 -27.48 -5.66
N ARG A 9 5.81 -28.70 -5.16
CA ARG A 9 5.63 -29.93 -5.93
C ARG A 9 4.17 -30.30 -6.19
N LYS A 10 3.25 -29.84 -5.35
CA LYS A 10 1.81 -30.17 -5.43
C LYS A 10 1.00 -29.19 -6.28
N HIS A 11 1.51 -27.99 -6.50
CA HIS A 11 0.79 -26.91 -7.17
C HIS A 11 1.71 -26.30 -8.23
N GLU A 12 1.41 -26.50 -9.51
CA GLU A 12 2.23 -25.97 -10.61
C GLU A 12 2.12 -24.44 -10.76
N ASP A 13 1.07 -23.84 -10.20
CA ASP A 13 0.76 -22.41 -10.27
C ASP A 13 1.42 -21.60 -9.13
N VAL A 14 2.50 -22.11 -8.54
CA VAL A 14 3.28 -21.40 -7.52
C VAL A 14 4.74 -21.23 -7.94
N GLU A 15 5.34 -20.11 -7.56
CA GLU A 15 6.75 -19.83 -7.81
C GLU A 15 7.53 -20.00 -6.50
N TYR A 16 8.52 -20.88 -6.49
CA TYR A 16 9.41 -21.06 -5.35
C TYR A 16 10.84 -21.30 -5.82
N ASN A 17 11.71 -20.32 -5.55
CA ASN A 17 13.15 -20.43 -5.74
C ASN A 17 13.83 -19.78 -4.52
N PRO A 18 14.25 -20.57 -3.51
CA PRO A 18 14.81 -20.04 -2.27
C PRO A 18 16.14 -19.30 -2.43
N GLU A 19 16.88 -19.53 -3.51
CA GLU A 19 18.12 -18.78 -3.81
C GLU A 19 17.81 -17.35 -4.26
N ARG A 20 16.67 -17.16 -4.95
CA ARG A 20 16.22 -15.84 -5.41
C ARG A 20 15.35 -15.11 -4.37
N PHE A 21 14.45 -15.85 -3.72
CA PHE A 21 13.52 -15.31 -2.73
C PHE A 21 13.10 -16.40 -1.73
N PRO A 22 13.22 -16.18 -0.41
CA PRO A 22 13.01 -17.22 0.60
C PRO A 22 11.55 -17.66 0.78
N GLY A 23 10.58 -16.94 0.20
CA GLY A 23 9.16 -17.27 0.29
C GLY A 23 8.65 -17.96 -0.97
N LEU A 24 7.58 -18.76 -0.80
CA LEU A 24 6.80 -19.28 -1.92
C LEU A 24 5.78 -18.21 -2.33
N VAL A 25 5.71 -17.92 -3.63
CA VAL A 25 4.78 -16.96 -4.21
C VAL A 25 3.61 -17.70 -4.82
N MET A 26 2.40 -17.36 -4.37
CA MET A 26 1.14 -17.90 -4.88
C MET A 26 0.24 -16.75 -5.31
N ARG A 27 -0.27 -16.79 -6.53
CA ARG A 27 -1.20 -15.78 -7.05
C ARG A 27 -2.62 -16.33 -7.08
N ILE A 28 -3.55 -15.56 -6.53
CA ILE A 28 -4.98 -15.87 -6.54
C ILE A 28 -5.66 -14.82 -7.42
N THR A 29 -6.62 -15.25 -8.25
CA THR A 29 -7.34 -14.38 -9.20
C THR A 29 -8.61 -13.77 -8.62
N ASP A 30 -9.17 -14.41 -7.59
CA ASP A 30 -10.39 -13.97 -6.91
C ASP A 30 -10.26 -14.21 -5.40
N PRO A 31 -10.16 -13.17 -4.56
CA PRO A 31 -9.78 -11.82 -4.95
C PRO A 31 -8.38 -11.82 -5.61
N LYS A 32 -8.15 -10.88 -6.53
CA LYS A 32 -6.85 -10.76 -7.20
C LYS A 32 -5.79 -10.31 -6.19
N ALA A 33 -4.90 -11.22 -5.79
CA ALA A 33 -3.86 -10.94 -4.80
C ALA A 33 -2.66 -11.88 -4.92
N THR A 34 -1.52 -11.42 -4.41
CA THR A 34 -0.30 -12.21 -4.30
C THR A 34 -0.06 -12.57 -2.84
N PHE A 35 0.20 -13.85 -2.59
CA PHE A 35 0.49 -14.42 -1.28
C PHE A 35 1.94 -14.88 -1.25
N LEU A 36 2.71 -14.35 -0.30
CA LEU A 36 4.06 -14.78 -0.01
C LEU A 36 4.03 -15.63 1.26
N ILE A 37 4.41 -16.90 1.15
CA ILE A 37 4.33 -17.88 2.22
C ILE A 37 5.76 -18.24 2.64
N PHE A 38 6.09 -18.04 3.90
CA PHE A 38 7.42 -18.30 4.43
C PHE A 38 7.45 -19.62 5.21
N SER A 39 8.60 -20.27 5.26
CA SER A 39 8.81 -21.51 6.02
C SER A 39 8.55 -21.37 7.53
N THR A 40 8.57 -20.13 8.04
CA THR A 40 8.21 -19.76 9.41
C THR A 40 6.71 -19.88 9.69
N GLY A 41 5.87 -19.97 8.66
CA GLY A 41 4.41 -19.88 8.77
C GLY A 41 3.87 -18.45 8.62
N LYS A 42 4.73 -17.44 8.50
CA LYS A 42 4.30 -16.08 8.14
C LYS A 42 3.75 -16.08 6.72
N MET A 43 2.66 -15.36 6.52
CA MET A 43 2.06 -15.10 5.22
C MET A 43 1.94 -13.60 5.02
N VAL A 44 2.36 -13.10 3.87
CA VAL A 44 2.17 -11.70 3.45
C VAL A 44 1.23 -11.69 2.26
N VAL A 45 0.24 -10.81 2.27
CA VAL A 45 -0.76 -10.66 1.21
C VAL A 45 -0.68 -9.25 0.66
N THR A 46 -0.60 -9.11 -0.67
CA THR A 46 -0.54 -7.81 -1.35
C THR A 46 -1.47 -7.76 -2.56
N GLY A 47 -1.85 -6.55 -2.98
CA GLY A 47 -2.68 -6.29 -4.15
C GLY A 47 -4.19 -6.31 -3.90
N LEU A 48 -4.63 -6.38 -2.64
CA LEU A 48 -6.04 -6.28 -2.27
C LEU A 48 -6.48 -4.82 -2.17
N ARG A 49 -7.57 -4.47 -2.85
CA ARG A 49 -8.18 -3.13 -2.75
C ARG A 49 -8.95 -2.93 -1.44
N ARG A 50 -9.44 -4.02 -0.86
CA ARG A 50 -10.21 -3.99 0.39
C ARG A 50 -9.68 -5.01 1.38
N ALA A 51 -9.60 -4.60 2.65
CA ALA A 51 -9.06 -5.46 3.70
C ALA A 51 -9.94 -6.69 4.02
N ASP A 52 -11.26 -6.59 3.80
CA ASP A 52 -12.22 -7.68 4.00
C ASP A 52 -12.02 -8.84 3.00
N GLU A 53 -11.45 -8.57 1.82
CA GLU A 53 -11.07 -9.58 0.82
C GLU A 53 -9.90 -10.47 1.27
N ALA A 54 -9.11 -10.05 2.26
CA ALA A 54 -8.00 -10.86 2.77
C ALA A 54 -8.47 -12.20 3.34
N GLY A 55 -9.61 -12.22 4.04
CA GLY A 55 -10.16 -13.44 4.64
C GLY A 55 -10.44 -14.55 3.63
N PRO A 56 -11.26 -14.31 2.59
CA PRO A 56 -11.49 -15.27 1.51
C PRO A 56 -10.20 -15.76 0.83
N GLY A 57 -9.28 -14.86 0.51
CA GLY A 57 -8.01 -15.23 -0.13
C GLY A 57 -7.13 -16.11 0.76
N VAL A 58 -6.97 -15.74 2.04
CA VAL A 58 -6.24 -16.54 3.04
C VAL A 58 -6.86 -17.92 3.20
N LYS A 59 -8.20 -18.04 3.22
CA LYS A 59 -8.89 -19.35 3.26
C LYS A 59 -8.55 -20.22 2.05
N LYS A 60 -8.49 -19.65 0.84
CA LYS A 60 -8.11 -20.37 -0.38
C LYS A 60 -6.68 -20.90 -0.29
N VAL A 61 -5.74 -20.09 0.20
CA VAL A 61 -4.34 -20.49 0.41
C VAL A 61 -4.21 -21.58 1.49
N VAL A 62 -4.84 -21.40 2.66
CA VAL A 62 -4.84 -22.40 3.74
C VAL A 62 -5.37 -23.75 3.25
N LYS A 63 -6.42 -23.77 2.43
CA LYS A 63 -6.94 -25.01 1.82
C LYS A 63 -5.91 -25.69 0.92
N ARG A 64 -5.15 -24.93 0.13
CA ARG A 64 -4.07 -25.46 -0.73
C ARG A 64 -2.91 -26.03 0.08
N ILE A 65 -2.51 -25.37 1.17
CA ILE A 65 -1.50 -25.87 2.11
C ILE A 65 -1.96 -27.18 2.75
N LYS A 66 -3.20 -27.25 3.24
CA LYS A 66 -3.77 -28.48 3.82
C LYS A 66 -3.83 -29.63 2.81
N LYS A 67 -4.20 -29.36 1.55
CA LYS A 67 -4.14 -30.36 0.46
C LYS A 67 -2.71 -30.87 0.17
N ALA A 68 -1.69 -30.09 0.52
CA ALA A 68 -0.30 -30.53 0.44
C ALA A 68 0.09 -31.50 1.57
N GLY A 69 -0.79 -31.75 2.54
CA GLY A 69 -0.53 -32.59 3.70
C GLY A 69 0.08 -31.83 4.88
N ILE A 70 0.04 -30.49 4.85
CA ILE A 70 0.62 -29.64 5.89
C ILE A 70 -0.51 -29.11 6.78
N GLU A 71 -0.47 -29.53 8.05
CA GLU A 71 -1.33 -29.02 9.12
C GLU A 71 -0.99 -27.55 9.41
N VAL A 72 -1.99 -26.67 9.31
CA VAL A 72 -1.87 -25.24 9.65
C VAL A 72 -3.10 -24.77 10.43
N SER A 73 -2.86 -23.95 11.44
CA SER A 73 -3.90 -23.30 12.24
C SER A 73 -4.56 -22.14 11.48
N ASN A 74 -5.68 -21.65 12.00
CA ASN A 74 -6.31 -20.46 11.45
C ASN A 74 -5.43 -19.23 11.70
N PRO A 75 -4.99 -18.50 10.66
CA PRO A 75 -4.12 -17.35 10.83
C PRO A 75 -4.89 -16.13 11.35
N LYS A 76 -4.24 -15.35 12.22
CA LYS A 76 -4.69 -13.99 12.57
C LYS A 76 -4.25 -13.02 11.49
N ILE A 77 -5.22 -12.37 10.84
CA ILE A 77 -4.96 -11.38 9.79
C ILE A 77 -4.75 -10.02 10.45
N THR A 78 -3.67 -9.33 10.09
CA THR A 78 -3.37 -7.96 10.55
C THR A 78 -2.97 -7.09 9.36
N ILE A 79 -3.50 -5.87 9.30
CA ILE A 79 -3.11 -4.89 8.29
C ILE A 79 -1.74 -4.34 8.66
N GLN A 80 -0.79 -4.41 7.71
CA GLN A 80 0.58 -3.94 7.91
C GLN A 80 0.82 -2.58 7.26
N ASN A 81 0.21 -2.34 6.10
CA ASN A 81 0.31 -1.08 5.37
C ASN A 81 -0.94 -0.91 4.50
N ILE A 82 -1.34 0.34 4.32
CA ILE A 82 -2.34 0.77 3.34
C ILE A 82 -1.65 1.76 2.42
N VAL A 83 -1.82 1.56 1.12
CA VAL A 83 -1.45 2.53 0.09
C VAL A 83 -2.75 3.10 -0.47
N ALA A 84 -2.83 4.42 -0.54
CA ALA A 84 -3.97 5.11 -1.11
C ALA A 84 -3.48 6.13 -2.14
N SER A 85 -4.19 6.25 -3.25
CA SER A 85 -4.04 7.35 -4.18
C SER A 85 -5.22 8.30 -4.05
N GLY A 86 -4.99 9.57 -4.37
CA GLY A 86 -6.02 10.59 -4.38
C GLY A 86 -5.65 11.74 -5.29
N ASP A 87 -6.53 12.73 -5.37
CA ASP A 87 -6.33 13.97 -6.11
C ASP A 87 -6.71 15.14 -5.20
N LEU A 88 -5.83 16.14 -5.11
CA LEU A 88 -6.06 17.38 -4.37
C LEU A 88 -6.87 18.40 -5.20
N HIS A 89 -7.19 18.06 -6.45
CA HIS A 89 -7.97 18.85 -7.39
C HIS A 89 -7.42 20.27 -7.59
N THR A 90 -6.10 20.40 -7.54
CA THR A 90 -5.36 21.64 -7.79
C THR A 90 -3.97 21.31 -8.28
N HIS A 91 -3.39 22.18 -9.11
CA HIS A 91 -1.97 22.11 -9.39
C HIS A 91 -1.14 22.51 -8.17
N ILE A 92 0.00 21.84 -7.98
CA ILE A 92 0.95 22.11 -6.90
C ILE A 92 2.26 22.61 -7.51
N ASP A 93 2.78 23.74 -7.01
CA ASP A 93 4.13 24.18 -7.30
C ASP A 93 5.13 23.37 -6.46
N LEU A 94 5.70 22.32 -7.06
CA LEU A 94 6.62 21.43 -6.37
C LEU A 94 7.94 22.11 -5.98
N ASN A 95 8.40 23.11 -6.74
CA ASN A 95 9.63 23.84 -6.41
C ASN A 95 9.41 24.69 -5.16
N MET A 96 8.31 25.44 -5.12
CA MET A 96 7.97 26.23 -3.96
C MET A 96 7.68 25.35 -2.74
N ALA A 97 6.93 24.25 -2.92
CA ALA A 97 6.66 23.28 -1.86
C ALA A 97 7.95 22.70 -1.24
N ALA A 98 8.96 22.38 -2.05
CA ALA A 98 10.24 21.86 -1.55
C ALA A 98 11.03 22.88 -0.70
N ILE A 99 10.79 24.18 -0.91
CA ILE A 99 11.43 25.25 -0.15
C ILE A 99 10.72 25.48 1.19
N ILE A 100 9.39 25.46 1.20
CA ILE A 100 8.59 25.91 2.35
C ILE A 100 8.02 24.78 3.21
N MET A 101 7.79 23.60 2.65
CA MET A 101 7.25 22.47 3.41
C MET A 101 8.41 21.75 4.10
N GLU A 102 8.37 21.68 5.42
CA GLU A 102 9.34 20.88 6.16
C GLU A 102 9.23 19.39 5.80
N TYR A 103 10.34 18.67 5.80
CA TYR A 103 10.38 17.24 5.45
C TYR A 103 9.89 16.91 4.03
N ALA A 104 9.86 17.89 3.14
CA ALA A 104 9.67 17.71 1.70
C ALA A 104 11.02 17.54 0.98
N MET A 105 11.06 16.68 -0.02
CA MET A 105 12.21 16.47 -0.90
C MET A 105 11.73 16.40 -2.34
N TYR A 106 12.34 17.19 -3.22
CA TYR A 106 12.01 17.20 -4.65
C TYR A 106 13.28 17.31 -5.48
N GLU A 107 13.58 16.23 -6.21
CA GLU A 107 14.72 16.10 -7.11
C GLU A 107 14.20 15.56 -8.44
N PRO A 108 13.72 16.42 -9.37
CA PRO A 108 12.97 15.99 -10.57
C PRO A 108 13.77 15.10 -11.51
N GLU A 109 15.11 15.20 -11.49
CA GLU A 109 16.00 14.32 -12.26
C GLU A 109 16.02 12.88 -11.72
N VAL A 110 15.71 12.70 -10.43
CA VAL A 110 15.69 11.39 -9.75
C VAL A 110 14.27 10.82 -9.69
N PHE A 111 13.28 11.65 -9.36
CA PHE A 111 11.88 11.25 -9.24
C PHE A 111 10.94 12.41 -9.58
N PRO A 112 9.91 12.23 -10.43
CA PRO A 112 9.07 13.32 -10.92
C PRO A 112 8.08 13.92 -9.90
N GLY A 113 7.98 13.35 -8.70
CA GLY A 113 7.11 13.84 -7.63
C GLY A 113 7.89 14.36 -6.43
N LEU A 114 7.24 15.16 -5.60
CA LEU A 114 7.76 15.58 -4.29
C LEU A 114 7.47 14.48 -3.26
N ILE A 115 8.48 14.11 -2.47
CA ILE A 115 8.34 13.19 -1.34
C ILE A 115 8.16 14.02 -0.07
N TYR A 116 6.99 13.95 0.56
CA TYR A 116 6.71 14.65 1.80
C TYR A 116 6.51 13.65 2.95
N ARG A 117 7.29 13.80 4.02
CA ARG A 117 7.23 12.93 5.21
C ARG A 117 6.47 13.62 6.34
N MET A 118 5.16 13.45 6.35
CA MET A 118 4.29 13.95 7.41
C MET A 118 4.59 13.24 8.74
N GLN A 119 4.87 14.02 9.79
CA GLN A 119 5.19 13.47 11.11
C GLN A 119 3.93 13.01 11.87
N GLU A 120 2.84 13.77 11.77
CA GLU A 120 1.57 13.50 12.45
C GLU A 120 0.37 13.76 11.53
N PRO A 121 -0.42 12.74 11.17
CA PRO A 121 -0.11 11.32 11.37
C PRO A 121 1.11 10.86 10.57
N LYS A 122 1.86 9.89 11.13
CA LYS A 122 3.09 9.36 10.52
C LYS A 122 2.82 8.68 9.18
N THR A 123 3.03 9.40 8.09
CA THR A 123 2.74 8.96 6.71
C THR A 123 3.75 9.54 5.73
N VAL A 124 3.80 8.99 4.52
CA VAL A 124 4.62 9.52 3.42
C VAL A 124 3.73 9.77 2.23
N PHE A 125 3.84 10.96 1.66
CA PHE A 125 3.18 11.38 0.45
C PHE A 125 4.16 11.45 -0.72
N LEU A 126 3.71 10.95 -1.87
CA LEU A 126 4.26 11.30 -3.18
C LEU A 126 3.27 12.28 -3.80
N ILE A 127 3.71 13.52 -4.04
CA ILE A 127 2.86 14.61 -4.54
C ILE A 127 3.32 14.97 -5.95
N PHE A 128 2.40 14.99 -6.90
CA PHE A 128 2.68 15.35 -8.29
C PHE A 128 2.18 16.77 -8.59
N SER A 129 2.81 17.45 -9.56
CA SER A 129 2.44 18.82 -9.96
C SER A 129 1.00 18.95 -10.47
N THR A 130 0.37 17.84 -10.83
CA THR A 130 -1.04 17.74 -11.23
C THR A 130 -2.02 17.76 -10.06
N GLY A 131 -1.56 17.67 -8.81
CA GLY A 131 -2.41 17.51 -7.63
C GLY A 131 -2.67 16.06 -7.23
N ARG A 132 -2.30 15.10 -8.08
CA ARG A 132 -2.35 13.67 -7.72
C ARG A 132 -1.40 13.38 -6.57
N ILE A 133 -1.84 12.50 -5.68
CA ILE A 133 -1.07 12.07 -4.52
C ILE A 133 -1.09 10.56 -4.36
N VAL A 134 -0.03 10.02 -3.75
CA VAL A 134 0.01 8.67 -3.19
C VAL A 134 0.40 8.78 -1.72
N CYS A 135 -0.43 8.25 -0.82
CA CYS A 135 -0.20 8.17 0.62
C CYS A 135 0.13 6.73 1.02
N THR A 136 1.20 6.54 1.81
CA THR A 136 1.61 5.24 2.35
C THR A 136 2.10 5.38 3.80
N GLY A 137 2.24 4.26 4.51
CA GLY A 137 2.71 4.20 5.89
C GLY A 137 1.60 4.11 6.94
N ALA A 138 0.33 4.20 6.52
CA ALA A 138 -0.82 4.07 7.38
C ALA A 138 -1.23 2.60 7.58
N LYS A 139 -1.84 2.27 8.73
CA LYS A 139 -2.35 0.92 9.05
C LYS A 139 -3.88 0.82 9.08
N ASN A 140 -4.57 1.95 9.04
CA ASN A 140 -6.02 2.03 8.99
C ASN A 140 -6.45 3.17 8.06
N LYS A 141 -7.71 3.16 7.63
CA LYS A 141 -8.22 4.10 6.61
C LYS A 141 -8.41 5.50 7.17
N GLU A 142 -8.67 5.58 8.47
CA GLU A 142 -8.91 6.81 9.21
C GLU A 142 -7.65 7.68 9.22
N VAL A 143 -6.48 7.09 9.47
CA VAL A 143 -5.17 7.75 9.40
C VAL A 143 -4.89 8.25 7.98
N VAL A 144 -5.20 7.46 6.95
CA VAL A 144 -5.05 7.92 5.55
C VAL A 144 -5.92 9.14 5.30
N ARG A 145 -7.19 9.08 5.72
CA ARG A 145 -8.13 10.20 5.56
C ARG A 145 -7.61 11.44 6.25
N GLU A 146 -7.26 11.33 7.52
CA GLU A 146 -6.70 12.44 8.31
C GLU A 146 -5.45 13.04 7.65
N ALA A 147 -4.51 12.21 7.20
CA ALA A 147 -3.30 12.65 6.55
C ALA A 147 -3.61 13.43 5.26
N VAL A 148 -4.52 12.94 4.42
CA VAL A 148 -4.93 13.61 3.18
C VAL A 148 -5.63 14.94 3.48
N LEU A 149 -6.51 14.98 4.49
CA LEU A 149 -7.17 16.22 4.94
C LEU A 149 -6.15 17.26 5.38
N LYS A 150 -5.16 16.84 6.18
CA LYS A 150 -4.11 17.71 6.68
C LYS A 150 -3.24 18.24 5.55
N LEU A 151 -2.79 17.37 4.64
CA LEU A 151 -2.02 17.77 3.47
C LEU A 151 -2.79 18.80 2.62
N ASN A 152 -4.08 18.56 2.36
CA ASN A 152 -4.90 19.45 1.54
C ASN A 152 -5.02 20.87 2.10
N ARG A 153 -5.08 20.99 3.43
CA ARG A 153 -5.06 22.29 4.13
C ARG A 153 -3.68 22.93 4.03
N GLU A 154 -2.64 22.18 4.38
CA GLU A 154 -1.26 22.68 4.45
C GLU A 154 -0.78 23.24 3.10
N VAL A 155 -1.03 22.54 1.98
CA VAL A 155 -0.63 23.03 0.65
C VAL A 155 -1.34 24.31 0.21
N ARG A 156 -2.53 24.59 0.76
CA ARG A 156 -3.31 25.80 0.47
C ARG A 156 -2.91 26.95 1.38
N GLU A 157 -2.77 26.69 2.67
CA GLU A 157 -2.32 27.68 3.66
C GLU A 157 -0.91 28.20 3.33
N LEU A 158 -0.04 27.32 2.82
CA LEU A 158 1.31 27.68 2.39
C LEU A 158 1.37 28.30 0.97
N GLY A 159 0.23 28.41 0.27
CA GLY A 159 0.15 29.05 -1.05
C GLY A 159 0.85 28.29 -2.19
N VAL A 160 1.11 26.99 -2.03
CA VAL A 160 1.72 26.16 -3.10
C VAL A 160 0.69 25.53 -4.03
N ALA A 161 -0.59 25.56 -3.64
CA ALA A 161 -1.71 25.23 -4.51
C ALA A 161 -2.10 26.44 -5.38
N LYS A 162 -2.31 26.22 -6.69
CA LYS A 162 -2.66 27.29 -7.64
C LYS A 162 -4.09 27.84 -7.52
N SER A 163 -5.00 27.14 -6.85
CA SER A 163 -6.39 27.57 -6.66
C SER A 163 -6.79 27.52 -5.19
N ASP A 164 -7.51 28.55 -4.74
CA ASP A 164 -8.10 28.61 -3.40
C ASP A 164 -9.15 27.51 -3.17
N LEU A 165 -9.46 27.24 -1.90
CA LEU A 165 -10.35 26.19 -1.38
C LEU A 165 -11.56 25.91 -2.29
N ALA A 166 -11.47 24.86 -3.09
CA ALA A 166 -12.68 24.18 -3.56
C ALA A 166 -13.25 23.42 -2.36
N GLU A 167 -14.44 23.84 -1.88
CA GLU A 167 -15.31 22.97 -1.10
C GLU A 167 -15.77 21.82 -2.00
N SER A 168 -14.91 20.83 -2.23
CA SER A 168 -15.33 19.59 -2.88
C SER A 168 -15.32 18.49 -1.84
N GLU A 169 -16.51 17.96 -1.54
CA GLU A 169 -16.67 16.73 -0.80
C GLU A 169 -15.78 15.63 -1.40
N TYR A 170 -15.06 14.94 -0.51
CA TYR A 170 -13.98 14.01 -0.81
C TYR A 170 -14.47 12.74 -1.53
N GLU A 171 -14.59 12.78 -2.86
CA GLU A 171 -14.97 11.61 -3.68
C GLU A 171 -13.78 10.88 -4.36
N GLY A 172 -12.54 11.35 -4.20
CA GLY A 172 -11.39 10.90 -5.02
C GLY A 172 -10.40 9.88 -4.44
N ILE A 173 -10.55 9.38 -3.20
CA ILE A 173 -9.56 8.49 -2.59
C ILE A 173 -9.77 7.04 -3.02
N SER A 174 -8.82 6.46 -3.74
CA SER A 174 -8.82 5.06 -4.13
C SER A 174 -7.72 4.27 -3.39
N PHE A 175 -8.06 3.11 -2.86
CA PHE A 175 -7.11 2.22 -2.19
C PHE A 175 -6.49 1.26 -3.21
N VAL A 176 -5.16 1.19 -3.20
CA VAL A 176 -4.35 0.41 -4.15
C VAL A 176 -3.75 -0.82 -3.48
#